data_AF-A0A0B6ZYH1-F1
#
_entry.id   AF-A0A0B6ZYH1-F1
#
_cell.length_a   1.000
_cell.length_b   1.000
_cell.length_c   1.000
_cell.angle_alpha   90.00
_cell.angle_beta   90.00
_cell.angle_gamma   90.00
#
_symmetry.space_group_name_H-M   'P 1'
#
loop_
_entity.id
_entity.type
_entity.pdbx_description
1 polymer ?
#
loop_
_entity_poly.entity_id
_entity_poly.type
_entity_poly.pdbx_seq_one_letter_code
_entity_poly.pdbx_strand_id
1 'polypeptide(L)'
;MDQKRLPPVRDFDRGGTDMKRINAVQKSRAMAYEEPTKEIADATYNTMKRIRELRKKNKSQSKPLPIEVEIEKDKHIRIIGQLKAAEARNRIRSMRLRYEANRAQEISHLIACQPVALKAVRLQALVPPIAEVKEKIDLLNKFERQRVEELLADNMGLLVNRLT
;
A
#
# COMPACT_ATOMS: atom_id res chain seq x y z
N MET A 1 25.08 -37.77 24.22
CA MET A 1 24.28 -36.58 23.85
C MET A 1 25.26 -35.44 23.62
N ASP A 2 25.74 -35.32 22.39
CA ASP A 2 26.86 -34.45 22.01
C ASP A 2 26.49 -32.97 22.04
N GLN A 3 27.17 -32.23 22.92
CA GLN A 3 27.19 -30.77 22.87
C GLN A 3 28.11 -30.32 21.74
N LYS A 4 27.53 -30.03 20.57
CA LYS A 4 28.25 -29.35 19.47
C LYS A 4 28.61 -27.94 19.93
N ARG A 5 29.87 -27.74 20.36
CA ARG A 5 30.44 -26.40 20.55
C ARG A 5 30.46 -25.69 19.20
N LEU A 6 29.82 -24.52 19.11
CA LEU A 6 29.95 -23.64 17.96
C LEU A 6 31.43 -23.24 17.80
N PRO A 7 31.96 -23.15 16.57
CA PRO A 7 33.33 -22.72 16.35
C PRO A 7 33.52 -21.29 16.85
N PRO A 8 34.72 -20.93 17.34
CA PRO A 8 35.01 -19.56 17.75
C PRO A 8 34.77 -18.62 16.57
N VAL A 9 34.00 -17.55 16.82
CA VAL A 9 33.87 -16.43 15.89
C VAL A 9 35.29 -15.93 15.64
N ARG A 10 35.77 -16.06 14.41
CA ARG A 10 37.05 -15.47 14.02
C ARG A 10 36.95 -13.99 14.32
N ASP A 11 37.75 -13.51 15.27
CA ASP A 11 38.01 -12.09 15.42
C ASP A 11 38.52 -11.62 14.07
N PHE A 12 37.64 -10.97 13.30
CA PHE A 12 38.05 -10.26 12.10
C PHE A 12 39.00 -9.18 12.59
N ASP A 13 40.26 -9.38 12.25
CA ASP A 13 41.35 -8.45 12.45
C ASP A 13 40.84 -7.03 12.24
N ARG A 14 40.94 -6.19 13.27
CA ARG A 14 40.62 -4.75 13.22
C ARG A 14 41.70 -4.02 12.41
N GLY A 15 41.99 -4.54 11.21
CA GLY A 15 42.75 -3.86 10.19
C GLY A 15 41.82 -2.84 9.55
N GLY A 16 42.16 -1.56 9.70
CA GLY A 16 41.53 -0.45 8.99
C GLY A 16 41.54 -0.75 7.50
N THR A 17 40.42 -1.28 7.00
CA THR A 17 40.24 -1.60 5.60
C THR A 17 40.16 -0.29 4.85
N ASP A 18 40.97 -0.15 3.80
CA ASP A 18 41.02 1.02 2.93
C ASP A 18 39.63 1.37 2.39
N MET A 19 38.87 2.19 3.13
CA MET A 19 37.63 2.87 2.74
C MET A 19 37.78 3.74 1.47
N LYS A 20 39.00 3.80 0.92
CA LYS A 20 39.40 4.43 -0.34
C LYS A 20 39.26 3.49 -1.55
N ARG A 21 39.23 2.17 -1.37
CA ARG A 21 39.14 1.17 -2.46
C ARG A 21 37.73 0.65 -2.74
N ILE A 22 36.75 1.02 -1.92
CA ILE A 22 35.38 0.51 -1.97
C ILE A 22 34.46 1.49 -2.73
N ASN A 23 33.59 0.96 -3.61
CA ASN A 23 32.60 1.76 -4.35
C ASN A 23 31.67 2.51 -3.37
N ALA A 24 31.28 3.75 -3.71
CA ALA A 24 30.44 4.63 -2.90
C ALA A 24 29.18 3.95 -2.34
N VAL A 25 28.52 3.07 -3.11
CA VAL A 25 27.32 2.33 -2.66
C VAL A 25 27.65 1.26 -1.61
N GLN A 26 28.79 0.60 -1.73
CA GLN A 26 29.23 -0.40 -0.75
C GLN A 26 29.72 0.29 0.53
N LYS A 27 30.39 1.44 0.38
CA LYS A 27 30.82 2.29 1.48
C LYS A 27 29.64 2.85 2.28
N SER A 28 28.59 3.32 1.59
CA SER A 28 27.38 3.79 2.29
C SER A 28 26.68 2.68 3.05
N ARG A 29 26.64 1.46 2.48
CA ARG A 29 26.11 0.28 3.17
C ARG A 29 26.94 -0.08 4.40
N ALA A 30 28.26 -0.08 4.31
CA ALA A 30 29.13 -0.38 5.45
C ALA A 30 28.97 0.64 6.59
N MET A 31 28.99 1.94 6.27
CA MET A 31 28.80 3.03 7.24
C MET A 31 27.41 3.02 7.91
N ALA A 32 26.39 2.45 7.26
CA ALA A 32 25.04 2.37 7.83
C ALA A 32 24.91 1.34 8.97
N TYR A 33 25.82 0.37 9.04
CA TYR A 33 25.84 -0.68 10.07
C TYR A 33 26.98 -0.50 11.08
N GLU A 34 27.86 0.48 10.86
CA GLU A 34 28.93 0.81 11.80
C GLU A 34 28.35 1.56 13.00
N GLU A 35 28.76 1.17 14.21
CA GLU A 35 28.31 1.85 15.41
C GLU A 35 28.84 3.29 15.43
N PRO A 36 27.99 4.29 15.73
CA PRO A 36 28.43 5.67 15.80
C PRO A 36 29.52 5.81 16.87
N THR A 37 30.49 6.68 16.61
CA THR A 37 31.52 7.02 17.60
C THR A 37 30.87 7.54 18.88
N LYS A 38 31.53 7.35 20.04
CA LYS A 38 30.99 7.75 21.35
C LYS A 38 30.54 9.22 21.38
N GLU A 39 31.30 10.11 20.75
CA GLU A 39 30.96 11.53 20.64
C GLU A 39 29.66 11.78 19.87
N ILE A 40 29.44 11.07 18.75
CA ILE A 40 28.21 11.17 17.95
C ILE A 40 27.03 10.55 18.72
N ALA A 41 27.25 9.43 19.40
CA ALA A 41 26.25 8.80 20.25
C ALA A 41 25.80 9.74 21.39
N ASP A 42 26.75 10.40 22.05
CA ASP A 42 26.47 11.36 23.13
C ASP A 42 25.76 12.62 22.60
N ALA A 43 26.18 13.14 21.44
CA ALA A 43 25.53 14.30 20.81
C ALA A 43 24.09 13.99 20.37
N THR A 44 23.85 12.81 19.79
CA THR A 44 22.50 12.37 19.41
C THR A 44 21.62 12.13 20.62
N TYR A 45 22.16 11.54 21.69
CA TYR A 45 21.46 11.36 22.96
C TYR A 45 21.05 12.71 23.57
N ASN A 46 21.98 13.66 23.66
CA ASN A 46 21.71 15.00 24.21
C ASN A 46 20.66 15.76 23.38
N THR A 47 20.73 15.64 22.06
CA THR A 47 19.75 16.25 21.15
C THR A 47 18.36 15.65 21.35
N MET A 48 18.25 14.32 21.41
CA MET A 48 17.01 13.59 21.67
C MET A 48 16.42 13.96 23.04
N LYS A 49 17.27 14.06 24.07
CA LYS A 49 16.87 14.50 25.42
C LYS A 49 16.28 15.91 25.39
N ARG A 50 16.96 16.86 24.75
CA ARG A 50 16.48 18.24 24.58
C ARG A 50 15.11 18.29 23.90
N ILE A 51 14.92 17.51 22.82
CA ILE A 51 13.64 17.46 22.09
C ILE A 51 12.52 16.91 22.99
N ARG A 52 12.78 15.85 23.76
CA ARG A 52 11.78 15.28 24.68
C ARG A 52 11.40 16.27 25.78
N GLU A 53 12.40 16.93 26.38
CA GLU A 53 12.16 17.95 27.41
C GLU A 53 11.35 19.12 26.86
N LEU A 54 11.65 19.58 25.65
CA LEU A 54 10.91 20.66 24.97
C LEU A 54 9.47 20.24 24.66
N ARG A 55 9.25 19.00 24.19
CA ARG A 55 7.90 18.43 24.02
C ARG A 55 7.13 18.35 25.34
N LYS A 56 7.79 17.93 26.44
CA LYS A 56 7.18 17.85 27.76
C LYS A 56 6.77 19.24 28.27
N LYS A 57 7.65 20.23 28.14
CA LYS A 57 7.36 21.64 28.48
C LYS A 57 6.19 22.18 27.66
N ASN A 58 6.19 21.97 26.35
CA ASN A 58 5.09 22.39 25.48
C ASN A 58 3.77 21.71 25.85
N LYS A 59 3.79 20.42 26.21
CA LYS A 59 2.60 19.68 26.65
C LYS A 59 2.05 20.19 27.98
N SER A 60 2.93 20.60 28.92
CA SER A 60 2.51 21.21 30.18
C SER A 60 2.03 22.67 30.02
N GLN A 61 2.52 23.39 29.02
CA GLN A 61 2.12 24.77 28.75
C GLN A 61 0.89 24.89 27.83
N SER A 62 0.61 23.87 27.01
CA SER A 62 -0.60 23.86 26.18
C SER A 62 -1.81 23.66 27.06
N LYS A 63 -2.71 24.66 27.12
CA LYS A 63 -4.05 24.46 27.66
C LYS A 63 -4.76 23.37 26.84
N PRO A 64 -5.45 22.41 27.48
CA PRO A 64 -6.30 21.48 26.75
C PRO A 64 -7.31 22.28 25.93
N LEU A 65 -7.50 21.88 24.67
CA LEU A 65 -8.50 22.49 23.81
C LEU A 65 -9.90 22.25 24.42
N PRO A 66 -10.84 23.17 24.24
CA PRO A 66 -12.24 22.90 24.57
C PRO A 66 -12.70 21.61 23.88
N ILE A 67 -13.43 20.77 24.61
CA ILE A 67 -13.85 19.42 24.19
C ILE A 67 -14.56 19.47 22.82
N GLU A 68 -15.36 20.51 22.58
CA GLU A 68 -16.07 20.72 21.31
C GLU A 68 -15.12 20.85 20.11
N VAL A 69 -14.03 21.61 20.27
CA VAL A 69 -13.00 21.80 19.23
C VAL A 69 -12.24 20.51 18.97
N GLU A 70 -12.04 19.67 19.99
CA GLU A 70 -11.39 18.37 19.85
C GLU A 70 -12.27 17.39 19.07
N ILE A 71 -13.57 17.35 19.36
CA ILE A 71 -14.55 16.54 18.62
C ILE A 71 -14.63 16.96 17.14
N GLU A 72 -14.60 18.27 16.85
CA GLU A 72 -14.60 18.78 15.47
C GLU A 72 -13.33 18.41 14.70
N LYS A 73 -12.18 18.48 15.37
CA LYS A 73 -10.89 18.04 14.80
C LYS A 73 -10.90 16.55 14.48
N ASP A 74 -11.43 15.72 15.37
CA ASP A 74 -11.53 14.28 15.14
C ASP A 74 -12.49 13.93 13.99
N LYS A 75 -13.57 14.69 13.82
CA LYS A 75 -14.45 14.57 12.64
C LYS A 75 -13.70 14.94 11.36
N HIS A 76 -12.97 16.06 11.37
CA HIS A 76 -12.15 16.49 10.22
C HIS A 76 -11.06 15.48 9.87
N ILE A 77 -10.34 14.95 10.85
CA ILE A 77 -9.30 13.94 10.64
C ILE A 77 -9.90 12.68 9.99
N ARG A 78 -11.06 12.23 10.46
CA ARG A 78 -11.77 11.09 9.87
C ARG A 78 -12.16 11.34 8.42
N ILE A 79 -12.75 12.50 8.12
CA ILE A 79 -13.13 12.88 6.76
C ILE A 79 -11.89 12.95 5.86
N ILE A 80 -10.82 13.62 6.31
CA ILE A 80 -9.55 13.69 5.58
C ILE A 80 -8.98 12.29 5.33
N GLY A 81 -9.04 11.39 6.32
CA GLY A 81 -8.60 10.01 6.18
C GLY A 81 -9.39 9.26 5.11
N GLN A 82 -10.71 9.41 5.10
CA GLN A 82 -11.59 8.82 4.08
C GLN A 82 -11.30 9.38 2.69
N LEU A 83 -11.16 10.70 2.56
CA LEU A 83 -10.83 11.36 1.28
C LEU A 83 -9.48 10.91 0.74
N LYS A 84 -8.44 10.84 1.59
CA LYS A 84 -7.11 10.33 1.20
C LYS A 84 -7.16 8.88 0.76
N ALA A 85 -7.93 8.03 1.45
CA ALA A 85 -8.10 6.64 1.06
C ALA A 85 -8.84 6.51 -0.29
N ALA A 86 -9.87 7.33 -0.52
CA ALA A 86 -10.58 7.38 -1.79
C ALA A 86 -9.67 7.85 -2.93
N GLU A 87 -8.86 8.89 -2.71
CA GLU A 87 -7.89 9.40 -3.67
C GLU A 87 -6.84 8.34 -4.02
N ALA A 88 -6.25 7.67 -3.03
CA ALA A 88 -5.25 6.62 -3.27
C ALA A 88 -5.83 5.45 -4.09
N ARG A 89 -7.06 5.02 -3.78
CA ARG A 89 -7.78 4.01 -4.57
C ARG A 89 -8.02 4.49 -6.00
N ASN A 90 -8.47 5.74 -6.17
CA ASN A 90 -8.71 6.31 -7.48
C ASN A 90 -7.43 6.42 -8.32
N ARG A 91 -6.30 6.77 -7.69
CA ARG A 91 -4.99 6.81 -8.33
C ARG A 91 -4.55 5.43 -8.83
N ILE A 92 -4.70 4.39 -8.00
CA ILE A 92 -4.41 3.00 -8.39
C ILE A 92 -5.32 2.58 -9.55
N ARG A 93 -6.63 2.85 -9.45
CA ARG A 93 -7.58 2.55 -10.52
C ARG A 93 -7.18 3.24 -11.82
N SER A 94 -6.89 4.53 -11.78
CA SER A 94 -6.48 5.31 -12.96
C SER A 94 -5.19 4.78 -13.58
N MET A 95 -4.22 4.38 -12.75
CA MET A 95 -3.00 3.73 -13.23
C MET A 95 -3.27 2.40 -13.92
N ARG A 96 -4.13 1.55 -13.35
CA ARG A 96 -4.50 0.26 -13.94
C ARG A 96 -5.19 0.45 -15.29
N LEU A 97 -6.16 1.35 -15.37
CA LEU A 97 -6.87 1.66 -16.62
C LEU A 97 -5.92 2.18 -17.69
N ARG A 98 -4.99 3.08 -17.34
CA ARG A 98 -3.96 3.56 -18.28
C ARG A 98 -3.04 2.44 -18.75
N TYR A 99 -2.60 1.57 -17.84
CA TYR A 99 -1.75 0.43 -18.19
C TYR A 99 -2.46 -0.53 -19.14
N GLU A 100 -3.72 -0.86 -18.85
CA GLU A 100 -4.53 -1.74 -19.71
C GLU A 100 -4.74 -1.12 -21.10
N ALA A 101 -5.08 0.18 -21.16
CA ALA A 101 -5.23 0.90 -22.42
C ALA A 101 -3.94 0.93 -23.24
N ASN A 102 -2.81 1.29 -22.61
CA ASN A 102 -1.51 1.33 -23.27
C ASN A 102 -1.07 -0.05 -23.76
N ARG A 103 -1.26 -1.08 -22.94
CA ARG A 103 -0.95 -2.47 -23.31
C ARG A 103 -1.79 -2.94 -24.48
N ALA A 104 -3.07 -2.61 -24.51
CA ALA A 104 -3.94 -2.94 -25.64
C ALA A 104 -3.47 -2.24 -26.92
N GLN A 105 -3.14 -0.93 -26.85
CA GLN A 105 -2.59 -0.18 -27.97
C GLN A 105 -1.26 -0.75 -28.48
N GLU A 106 -0.36 -1.13 -27.58
CA GLU A 106 0.93 -1.73 -27.92
C GLU A 106 0.76 -3.05 -28.66
N ILE A 107 -0.12 -3.94 -28.16
CA ILE A 107 -0.43 -5.21 -28.82
C ILE A 107 -1.03 -4.96 -30.22
N SER A 108 -1.99 -4.04 -30.34
CA SER A 108 -2.58 -3.68 -31.62
C SER A 108 -1.53 -3.13 -32.60
N HIS A 109 -0.61 -2.31 -32.11
CA HIS A 109 0.48 -1.78 -32.92
C HIS A 109 1.44 -2.88 -33.39
N LEU A 110 1.83 -3.81 -32.50
CA LEU A 110 2.67 -4.96 -32.85
C LEU A 110 2.03 -5.84 -33.92
N ILE A 111 0.70 -6.04 -33.88
CA ILE A 111 -0.04 -6.77 -34.92
C ILE A 111 -0.03 -5.99 -36.24
N ALA A 112 -0.28 -4.68 -36.19
CA ALA A 112 -0.30 -3.83 -37.39
C ALA A 112 1.06 -3.73 -38.08
N CYS A 113 2.16 -3.77 -37.33
CA CYS A 113 3.52 -3.71 -37.87
C CYS A 113 4.04 -5.05 -38.41
N GLN A 114 3.25 -6.12 -38.40
CA GLN A 114 3.70 -7.39 -38.97
C GLN A 114 3.86 -7.28 -40.49
N PRO A 115 4.98 -7.77 -41.06
CA PRO A 115 5.28 -7.60 -42.49
C PRO A 115 4.38 -8.45 -43.40
N VAL A 116 3.64 -9.43 -42.86
CA VAL A 116 2.80 -10.36 -43.61
C VAL A 116 1.45 -10.49 -42.92
N ALA A 117 0.36 -10.37 -43.69
CA ALA A 117 -1.01 -10.46 -43.18
C ALA A 117 -1.27 -11.77 -42.40
N LEU A 118 -0.78 -12.90 -42.89
CA LEU A 118 -0.92 -14.20 -42.21
C LEU A 118 -0.24 -14.19 -40.82
N LYS A 119 0.89 -13.49 -40.66
CA LYS A 119 1.57 -13.35 -39.37
C LYS A 119 0.77 -12.45 -38.42
N ALA A 120 0.20 -11.36 -38.92
CA ALA A 120 -0.69 -10.49 -38.14
C ALA A 120 -1.90 -11.27 -37.60
N VAL A 121 -2.57 -12.05 -38.46
CA VAL A 121 -3.74 -12.86 -38.08
C VAL A 121 -3.37 -13.93 -37.05
N ARG A 122 -2.24 -14.62 -37.23
CA ARG A 122 -1.75 -15.60 -36.25
C ARG A 122 -1.43 -14.95 -34.91
N LEU A 123 -0.78 -13.79 -34.91
CA LEU A 123 -0.45 -13.06 -33.69
C LEU A 123 -1.73 -12.61 -32.97
N GLN A 124 -2.72 -12.11 -33.71
CA GLN A 124 -4.03 -11.74 -33.18
C GLN A 124 -4.75 -12.95 -32.53
N ALA A 125 -4.68 -14.13 -33.14
CA ALA A 125 -5.29 -15.35 -32.59
C ALA A 125 -4.66 -15.82 -31.27
N LEU A 126 -3.42 -15.43 -30.98
CA LEU A 126 -2.74 -15.71 -29.71
C LEU A 126 -3.09 -14.69 -28.60
N VAL A 127 -3.71 -13.56 -28.96
CA VAL A 127 -4.13 -12.56 -27.98
C VAL A 127 -5.39 -13.08 -27.27
N PRO A 128 -5.42 -13.05 -25.92
CA PRO A 128 -6.63 -13.41 -25.19
C PRO A 128 -7.82 -12.55 -25.64
N PRO A 129 -9.00 -13.15 -25.86
CA PRO A 129 -10.20 -12.37 -26.16
C PRO A 129 -10.49 -11.43 -24.98
N ILE A 130 -10.65 -10.14 -25.29
CA ILE A 130 -11.08 -9.17 -24.28
C ILE A 130 -12.54 -9.51 -23.98
N ALA A 131 -12.80 -10.05 -22.80
CA ALA A 131 -14.17 -10.23 -22.34
C ALA A 131 -14.81 -8.84 -22.24
N GLU A 132 -15.82 -8.59 -23.07
CA GLU A 132 -16.69 -7.44 -22.85
C GLU A 132 -17.23 -7.59 -21.42
N VAL A 133 -16.89 -6.62 -20.56
CA VAL A 133 -17.53 -6.50 -19.26
C VAL A 133 -18.96 -6.14 -19.58
N LYS A 134 -19.81 -7.14 -19.75
CA LYS A 134 -21.25 -6.95 -19.71
C LYS A 134 -21.52 -6.43 -18.31
N GLU A 135 -21.74 -5.13 -18.20
CA GLU A 135 -22.27 -4.54 -16.98
C GLU A 135 -23.50 -5.37 -16.65
N LYS A 136 -23.48 -6.02 -15.48
CA LYS A 136 -24.67 -6.69 -14.98
C LYS A 136 -25.64 -5.58 -14.64
N ILE A 137 -26.48 -5.22 -15.59
CA ILE A 137 -27.52 -4.22 -15.40
C ILE A 137 -28.41 -4.79 -14.30
N ASP A 138 -28.61 -3.99 -13.26
CA ASP A 138 -29.61 -4.30 -12.26
C ASP A 138 -31.00 -4.16 -12.90
N LEU A 139 -31.68 -5.29 -13.07
CA LEU A 139 -32.98 -5.34 -13.72
C LEU A 139 -34.12 -5.09 -12.73
N LEU A 140 -33.84 -4.96 -11.43
CA LEU A 140 -34.86 -4.78 -10.41
C LEU A 140 -35.29 -3.32 -10.32
N ASN A 141 -36.59 -3.08 -10.53
CA ASN A 141 -37.21 -1.81 -10.19
C ASN A 141 -37.25 -1.60 -8.67
N LYS A 142 -37.43 -0.35 -8.23
CA LYS A 142 -37.44 0.02 -6.80
C LYS A 142 -38.40 -0.83 -5.95
N PHE A 143 -39.59 -1.13 -6.47
CA PHE A 143 -40.59 -1.97 -5.78
C PHE A 143 -40.17 -3.44 -5.72
N GLU A 144 -39.57 -3.96 -6.78
CA GLU A 144 -39.10 -5.35 -6.84
C GLU A 144 -37.91 -5.54 -5.89
N ARG A 145 -37.00 -4.57 -5.84
CA ARG A 145 -35.88 -4.52 -4.89
C ARG A 145 -36.38 -4.50 -3.45
N GLN A 146 -37.34 -3.63 -3.13
CA GLN A 146 -37.94 -3.59 -1.80
C GLN A 146 -38.58 -4.93 -1.44
N ARG A 147 -39.31 -5.54 -2.38
CA ARG A 147 -39.92 -6.86 -2.17
C ARG A 147 -38.87 -7.95 -1.94
N VAL A 148 -37.77 -7.94 -2.69
CA VAL A 148 -36.65 -8.87 -2.50
C VAL A 148 -36.00 -8.67 -1.13
N GLU A 149 -35.81 -7.42 -0.69
CA GLU A 149 -35.26 -7.11 0.64
C GLU A 149 -36.20 -7.60 1.76
N GLU A 150 -37.50 -7.40 1.62
CA GLU A 150 -38.51 -7.93 2.56
C GLU A 150 -38.46 -9.47 2.64
N LEU A 151 -38.33 -10.14 1.49
CA LEU A 151 -38.21 -11.61 1.43
C LEU A 151 -36.89 -12.11 2.02
N LEU A 152 -35.78 -11.38 1.83
CA LEU A 152 -34.48 -11.72 2.41
C LEU A 152 -34.43 -11.48 3.92
N ALA A 153 -35.17 -10.49 4.42
CA ALA A 153 -35.27 -10.19 5.84
C ALA A 153 -36.22 -11.14 6.59
N ASP A 154 -37.05 -11.89 5.87
CA ASP A 154 -38.00 -12.85 6.43
C ASP A 154 -37.30 -14.14 6.89
N ASN A 155 -36.59 -14.05 8.01
CA ASN A 155 -35.89 -15.18 8.63
C ASN A 155 -36.84 -16.30 9.09
N MET A 156 -38.12 -15.99 9.30
CA MET A 156 -39.12 -16.92 9.82
C MET A 156 -39.98 -17.54 8.71
N GLY A 157 -39.76 -17.14 7.45
CA GLY A 157 -40.49 -17.62 6.29
C GLY A 157 -41.99 -17.28 6.29
N LEU A 158 -42.40 -16.25 7.03
CA LEU A 158 -43.81 -15.85 7.20
C LEU A 158 -44.45 -15.35 5.90
N LEU A 159 -43.65 -14.78 4.99
CA LEU A 159 -44.09 -14.25 3.69
C LEU A 159 -44.12 -15.33 2.60
N VAL A 160 -43.41 -16.45 2.80
CA VAL A 160 -43.17 -17.46 1.75
C VAL A 160 -43.87 -18.78 2.06
N ASN A 161 -44.00 -19.15 3.33
CA ASN A 161 -44.64 -20.40 3.72
C ASN A 161 -46.17 -20.25 3.61
N ARG A 162 -46.78 -21.05 2.74
CA ARG A 162 -48.24 -21.20 2.70
C ARG A 162 -48.65 -22.15 3.83
N LEU A 163 -49.47 -21.65 4.75
CA LEU A 163 -50.12 -22.48 5.77
C LEU A 163 -50.98 -23.52 5.03
N THR A 164 -50.55 -24.78 5.06
CA THR A 164 -51.36 -25.95 4.72
C THR A 164 -52.06 -26.46 5.96
#